data_AF-A0A815RG03-F1
#
_entry.id   AF-A0A815RG03-F1
#
_cell.length_a   1.000
_cell.length_b   1.000
_cell.length_c   1.000
_cell.angle_alpha   90.00
_cell.angle_beta   90.00
_cell.angle_gamma   90.00
#
_symmetry.space_group_name_H-M   'P 1'
#
loop_
_entity.id
_entity.type
_entity.pdbx_description
1 polymer ?
#
loop_
_entity_poly.entity_id
_entity_poly.type
_entity_poly.pdbx_seq_one_letter_code
_entity_poly.pdbx_strand_id
1 'polypeptide(L)'
;MTLISLKTNLNRQIQLLNEACDNDEQQQHSPFTTIHQCSQIRWLSIYDLLESIKRSHEPLRALLLECKQSHRIEKINMVIVNQLIDFFQPWRNVLKELQRGNAPSLYVVFPCINYLQEDLRIRERQGKSGKI
;
A
#
# COMPACT_ATOMS: atom_id res chain seq x y z
N MET A 1 -27.62 23.67 -10.58
CA MET A 1 -27.11 22.36 -11.05
C MET A 1 -27.48 21.31 -10.02
N THR A 2 -28.38 20.41 -10.36
CA THR A 2 -29.10 19.55 -9.41
C THR A 2 -28.30 18.30 -9.03
N LEU A 3 -28.37 17.91 -7.75
CA LEU A 3 -27.79 16.69 -7.14
C LEU A 3 -28.03 15.40 -7.94
N ILE A 4 -29.09 15.38 -8.75
CA ILE A 4 -29.46 14.28 -9.65
C ILE A 4 -28.38 14.04 -10.71
N SER A 5 -27.75 15.10 -11.23
CA SER A 5 -26.71 14.99 -12.26
C SER A 5 -25.38 14.45 -11.72
N LEU A 6 -25.07 14.70 -10.45
CA LEU A 6 -23.90 14.14 -9.77
C LEU A 6 -24.09 12.65 -9.46
N LYS A 7 -25.29 12.26 -9.03
CA LYS A 7 -25.61 10.86 -8.71
C LYS A 7 -25.62 9.96 -9.95
N THR A 8 -26.11 10.47 -11.08
CA THR A 8 -26.07 9.74 -12.36
C THR A 8 -24.64 9.61 -12.90
N ASN A 9 -23.78 10.61 -12.71
CA ASN A 9 -22.38 10.54 -13.10
C ASN A 9 -21.60 9.51 -12.27
N LEU A 10 -21.81 9.51 -10.94
CA LEU A 10 -21.17 8.54 -10.03
C LEU A 10 -21.61 7.10 -10.34
N ASN A 11 -22.91 6.86 -10.56
CA ASN A 11 -23.41 5.54 -10.93
C ASN A 11 -22.85 5.07 -12.28
N ARG A 12 -22.67 5.98 -13.24
CA ARG A 12 -22.06 5.65 -14.53
C ARG A 12 -20.57 5.30 -14.39
N GLN A 13 -19.84 5.98 -13.51
CA GLN A 13 -18.44 5.61 -13.23
C GLN A 13 -18.31 4.26 -12.51
N ILE A 14 -19.22 3.96 -11.57
CA ILE A 14 -19.26 2.66 -10.89
C ILE A 14 -19.58 1.53 -11.88
N GLN A 15 -20.50 1.78 -12.82
CA GLN A 15 -20.85 0.81 -13.85
C GLN A 15 -19.70 0.55 -14.82
N LEU A 16 -18.96 1.59 -15.23
CA LEU A 16 -17.76 1.44 -16.06
C LEU A 16 -16.62 0.71 -15.32
N LEU A 17 -16.50 0.88 -14.00
CA LEU A 17 -15.54 0.14 -13.18
C LEU A 17 -15.89 -1.34 -13.03
N ASN A 18 -17.18 -1.67 -12.94
CA ASN A 18 -17.64 -3.06 -12.89
C ASN A 18 -17.53 -3.76 -14.25
N GLU A 19 -17.87 -3.07 -15.34
CA GLU A 19 -17.70 -3.58 -16.71
C GLU A 19 -16.22 -3.77 -17.09
N ALA A 20 -15.30 -2.99 -16.49
CA ALA A 20 -13.86 -3.21 -16.64
C ALA A 20 -13.35 -4.43 -15.85
N CYS A 21 -14.05 -4.90 -14.81
CA CYS A 21 -13.68 -6.10 -14.06
C CYS A 21 -14.20 -7.40 -14.69
N ASP A 22 -15.37 -7.39 -15.33
CA ASP A 22 -15.97 -8.61 -15.90
C ASP A 22 -15.37 -9.03 -17.25
N ASN A 23 -14.67 -8.13 -17.96
CA ASN A 23 -14.09 -8.44 -19.26
C ASN A 23 -12.76 -9.24 -19.20
N ASP A 24 -12.19 -9.46 -18.01
CA ASP A 24 -10.96 -10.24 -17.83
C ASP A 24 -11.21 -11.77 -17.68
N GLU A 25 -12.46 -12.23 -17.62
CA GLU A 25 -12.77 -13.67 -17.43
C GLU A 25 -12.84 -14.50 -18.73
N GLN A 26 -12.72 -13.88 -19.92
CA GLN A 26 -12.79 -14.60 -21.20
C GLN A 26 -11.55 -14.44 -22.07
N GLN A 27 -10.37 -14.80 -21.55
CA GLN A 27 -9.25 -15.18 -22.43
C GLN A 27 -8.24 -16.12 -21.76
N GLN A 28 -8.20 -17.33 -22.33
CA GLN A 28 -7.03 -18.18 -22.57
C GLN A 28 -6.47 -19.04 -21.42
N HIS A 29 -6.70 -20.34 -21.61
CA HIS A 29 -5.78 -21.42 -21.27
C HIS A 29 -4.32 -21.06 -21.62
N SER A 30 -3.50 -20.83 -20.61
CA SER A 30 -2.05 -20.99 -20.67
C SER A 30 -1.59 -21.59 -19.34
N PRO A 31 -0.86 -22.72 -19.31
CA PRO A 31 -0.43 -23.38 -18.08
C PRO A 31 0.84 -22.74 -17.50
N PHE A 32 1.01 -21.43 -17.66
CA PHE A 32 2.00 -20.68 -16.90
C PHE A 32 1.32 -20.21 -15.63
N THR A 33 1.88 -20.60 -14.50
CA THR A 33 1.53 -20.12 -13.16
C THR A 33 1.78 -18.61 -13.08
N THR A 34 0.87 -17.83 -13.65
CA THR A 34 0.80 -16.38 -13.48
C THR A 34 0.34 -16.16 -12.05
N ILE A 35 1.28 -15.90 -11.15
CA ILE A 35 0.96 -15.46 -9.80
C ILE A 35 0.16 -14.16 -9.96
N HIS A 36 -1.17 -14.25 -9.78
CA HIS A 36 -2.06 -13.12 -9.94
C HIS A 36 -1.59 -11.94 -9.08
N GLN A 37 -1.42 -10.78 -9.71
CA GLN A 37 -0.91 -9.52 -9.14
C GLN A 37 -1.76 -8.95 -7.97
N CYS A 38 -2.87 -9.59 -7.62
CA CYS A 38 -3.74 -9.19 -6.50
C CYS A 38 -3.00 -9.02 -5.17
N SER A 39 -1.96 -9.83 -4.91
CA SER A 39 -1.20 -9.71 -3.66
C SER A 39 -0.32 -8.45 -3.61
N GLN A 40 0.25 -8.03 -4.74
CA GLN A 40 1.13 -6.84 -4.82
C GLN A 40 0.36 -5.54 -4.56
N ILE A 41 -0.85 -5.43 -5.11
CA ILE A 41 -1.73 -4.27 -4.90
C ILE A 41 -2.06 -4.12 -3.42
N ARG A 42 -2.25 -5.22 -2.69
CA ARG A 42 -2.65 -5.19 -1.28
C ARG A 42 -1.58 -4.63 -0.34
N TRP A 43 -0.32 -5.01 -0.51
CA TRP A 43 0.78 -4.54 0.37
C TRP A 43 1.14 -3.08 0.10
N LEU A 44 1.17 -2.67 -1.17
CA LEU A 44 1.39 -1.27 -1.54
C LEU A 44 0.27 -0.37 -1.01
N SER A 45 -0.97 -0.85 -1.08
CA SER A 45 -2.13 -0.13 -0.54
C SER A 45 -2.02 0.13 0.96
N ILE A 46 -1.47 -0.82 1.74
CA ILE A 46 -1.25 -0.63 3.19
C ILE A 46 -0.17 0.42 3.43
N TYR A 47 0.96 0.35 2.72
CA TYR A 47 2.02 1.34 2.84
C TYR A 47 1.50 2.75 2.50
N ASP A 48 0.80 2.89 1.38
CA ASP A 48 0.30 4.18 0.91
C ASP A 48 -0.78 4.74 1.86
N LEU A 49 -1.61 3.87 2.45
CA LEU A 49 -2.54 4.25 3.52
C LEU A 49 -1.82 4.79 4.75
N LEU A 50 -0.76 4.11 5.20
CA LEU A 50 0.02 4.57 6.36
C LEU A 50 0.72 5.91 6.08
N GLU A 51 1.30 6.08 4.89
CA GLU A 51 1.86 7.38 4.47
C GLU A 51 0.79 8.48 4.44
N SER A 52 -0.41 8.18 3.94
CA SER A 52 -1.55 9.10 3.91
C SER A 52 -1.99 9.51 5.32
N ILE A 53 -2.09 8.56 6.25
CA ILE A 53 -2.38 8.82 7.67
C ILE A 53 -1.29 9.74 8.25
N LYS A 54 -0.01 9.45 8.02
CA LYS A 54 1.10 10.28 8.51
C LYS A 54 1.04 11.72 7.99
N ARG A 55 0.77 11.90 6.69
CA ARG A 55 0.67 13.24 6.08
C ARG A 55 -0.53 14.02 6.57
N SER A 56 -1.67 13.34 6.76
CA SER A 56 -2.92 13.98 7.16
C SER A 56 -3.08 14.13 8.67
N HIS A 57 -2.26 13.47 9.49
CA HIS A 57 -2.38 13.45 10.94
C HIS A 57 -2.41 14.85 11.57
N GLU A 58 -1.39 15.68 11.34
CA GLU A 58 -1.31 17.01 11.96
C GLU A 58 -2.41 17.97 11.47
N PRO A 59 -2.68 18.09 10.16
CA PRO A 59 -3.82 18.88 9.68
C PRO A 59 -5.16 18.42 10.26
N LEU A 60 -5.40 17.11 10.32
CA LEU A 60 -6.64 16.55 10.86
C LEU A 60 -6.73 16.77 12.37
N ARG A 61 -5.61 16.64 13.09
CA ARG A 61 -5.53 16.89 14.52
C ARG A 61 -5.85 18.35 14.85
N ALA A 62 -5.30 19.30 14.09
CA ALA A 62 -5.59 20.72 14.26
C ALA A 62 -7.09 21.02 14.07
N LEU A 63 -7.69 20.48 13.01
CA LEU A 63 -9.11 20.64 12.72
C LEU A 63 -10.00 19.99 13.79
N LEU A 64 -9.65 18.77 14.24
CA LEU A 64 -10.40 18.07 15.28
C LEU A 64 -10.27 18.75 16.65
N LEU A 65 -9.14 19.39 16.93
CA LEU A 65 -8.97 20.21 18.13
C LEU A 65 -9.92 21.41 18.11
N GLU A 66 -10.01 22.11 16.96
CA GLU A 66 -10.94 23.22 16.75
C GLU A 66 -12.41 22.80 16.91
N CYS A 67 -12.78 21.64 16.36
CA CYS A 67 -14.12 21.08 16.49
C CYS A 67 -14.40 20.37 17.84
N LYS A 68 -13.47 20.39 18.81
CA LYS A 68 -13.58 19.66 20.09
C LYS A 68 -13.82 18.14 19.94
N GLN A 69 -13.27 17.53 18.90
CA GLN A 69 -13.35 16.09 18.58
C GLN A 69 -11.99 15.37 18.61
N SER A 70 -11.02 15.85 19.39
CA SER A 70 -9.65 15.26 19.46
C SER A 70 -9.62 13.77 19.79
N HIS A 71 -10.59 13.29 20.59
CA HIS A 71 -10.74 11.88 20.99
C HIS A 71 -10.79 10.89 19.81
N ARG A 72 -11.14 11.35 18.60
CA ARG A 72 -11.21 10.52 17.39
C ARG A 72 -9.83 10.14 16.84
N ILE A 73 -8.81 10.95 17.11
CA ILE A 73 -7.45 10.76 16.59
C ILE A 73 -6.43 10.37 17.66
N GLU A 74 -6.72 10.66 18.94
CA GLU A 74 -5.82 10.35 20.08
C GLU A 74 -5.43 8.88 20.21
N LYS A 75 -6.25 7.97 19.67
CA LYS A 75 -5.96 6.52 19.67
C LYS A 75 -4.89 6.12 18.66
N ILE A 76 -4.54 6.99 17.71
CA ILE A 76 -3.54 6.69 16.68
C ILE A 76 -2.16 6.94 17.27
N ASN A 77 -1.43 5.85 17.51
CA ASN A 77 -0.04 5.94 17.93
C ASN A 77 0.87 6.19 16.71
N MET A 78 1.26 7.45 16.51
CA MET A 78 2.12 7.85 15.40
C MET A 78 3.52 7.24 15.44
N VAL A 79 4.01 6.82 16.60
CA VAL A 79 5.30 6.09 16.71
C VAL A 79 5.18 4.73 16.01
N ILE A 80 4.10 3.99 16.28
CA ILE A 80 3.84 2.69 15.64
C ILE A 80 3.62 2.87 14.14
N VAL A 81 2.87 3.89 13.72
CA VAL A 81 2.65 4.18 12.29
C VAL A 81 3.99 4.43 11.58
N ASN A 82 4.88 5.23 12.16
CA ASN A 82 6.20 5.47 11.60
C ASN A 82 7.03 4.18 11.53
N GLN A 83 7.05 3.37 12.59
CA GLN A 83 7.75 2.09 12.59
C GLN A 83 7.23 1.13 11.51
N LEU A 84 5.91 1.10 11.27
CA LEU A 84 5.31 0.30 10.22
C LEU A 84 5.72 0.80 8.83
N ILE A 85 5.72 2.12 8.60
CA ILE A 85 6.19 2.71 7.34
C ILE A 85 7.66 2.32 7.10
N ASP A 86 8.51 2.50 8.11
CA ASP A 86 9.94 2.17 8.03
C ASP A 86 10.17 0.66 7.81
N PHE A 87 9.28 -0.19 8.34
CA PHE A 87 9.31 -1.64 8.12
C PHE A 87 8.88 -2.02 6.70
N PHE A 88 7.86 -1.36 6.14
CA PHE A 88 7.36 -1.65 4.80
C PHE A 88 8.16 -1.00 3.67
N GLN A 89 8.99 0.00 3.98
CA GLN A 89 9.76 0.75 2.98
C GLN A 89 10.71 -0.12 2.12
N PRO A 90 11.49 -1.07 2.67
CA PRO A 90 12.32 -1.98 1.87
C PRO A 90 11.50 -2.81 0.87
N TRP A 91 10.33 -3.28 1.29
CA TRP A 91 9.42 -4.05 0.44
C TRP A 91 8.85 -3.21 -0.69
N ARG A 92 8.49 -1.95 -0.43
CA ARG A 92 8.03 -1.01 -1.45
C ARG A 92 9.12 -0.77 -2.51
N ASN A 93 10.37 -0.60 -2.09
CA ASN A 93 11.49 -0.37 -3.01
C ASN A 93 11.69 -1.57 -3.93
N VAL A 94 11.67 -2.79 -3.38
CA VAL A 94 11.77 -4.02 -4.16
C VAL A 94 10.61 -4.15 -5.15
N LEU A 95 9.37 -3.88 -4.71
CA LEU A 95 8.22 -3.95 -5.60
C LEU A 95 8.35 -2.94 -6.75
N LYS A 96 8.81 -1.71 -6.50
CA LYS A 96 9.06 -0.72 -7.55
C LYS A 96 10.09 -1.19 -8.56
N GLU A 97 11.20 -1.79 -8.11
CA GLU A 97 12.23 -2.31 -9.02
C GLU A 97 11.74 -3.52 -9.83
N LEU A 98 10.99 -4.43 -9.20
CA LEU A 98 10.39 -5.58 -9.90
C LEU A 98 9.33 -5.16 -10.93
N GLN A 99 8.61 -4.07 -10.66
CA GLN A 99 7.57 -3.51 -11.54
C GLN A 99 8.11 -2.54 -12.60
N ARG A 100 9.40 -2.18 -12.54
CA ARG A 100 10.01 -1.24 -13.51
C ARG A 100 10.08 -1.82 -14.92
N GLY A 101 10.04 -3.14 -15.07
CA GLY A 101 10.00 -3.84 -16.35
C GLY A 101 8.67 -4.58 -16.58
N ASN A 102 8.33 -4.83 -17.85
CA ASN A 102 7.13 -5.58 -18.22
C ASN A 102 7.13 -7.05 -17.75
N ALA A 103 8.33 -7.61 -17.51
CA ALA A 103 8.51 -8.93 -16.93
C ALA A 103 9.78 -8.93 -16.06
N PRO A 104 9.67 -9.21 -14.74
CA PRO A 104 10.85 -9.30 -13.89
C PRO A 104 11.68 -10.52 -14.31
N SER A 105 12.94 -10.31 -14.69
CA SER A 105 13.88 -11.40 -14.95
C SER A 105 14.49 -11.91 -13.63
N LEU A 106 14.96 -13.16 -13.61
CA LEU A 106 15.66 -13.72 -12.45
C LEU A 106 16.85 -12.86 -11.99
N TYR A 107 17.49 -12.16 -12.92
CA TYR A 107 18.57 -11.22 -12.66
C TYR A 107 18.15 -10.05 -11.77
N VAL A 108 16.88 -9.63 -11.81
CA VAL A 108 16.33 -8.57 -10.94
C VAL A 108 15.79 -9.15 -9.63
N VAL A 109 15.18 -10.34 -9.69
CA VAL A 109 14.58 -10.99 -8.51
C VAL A 109 15.64 -11.37 -7.48
N PHE A 110 16.77 -11.94 -7.90
CA PHE A 110 17.78 -12.43 -6.95
C PHE A 110 18.42 -11.31 -6.10
N PRO A 111 18.85 -10.17 -6.67
CA PRO A 111 19.28 -9.01 -5.88
C PRO A 111 18.22 -8.49 -4.91
N CYS A 112 16.94 -8.48 -5.31
CA CYS A 112 15.84 -8.03 -4.46
C CYS A 112 15.67 -8.92 -3.21
N ILE A 113 15.75 -10.25 -3.38
CA ILE A 113 15.69 -11.20 -2.27
C ILE A 113 16.87 -10.98 -1.31
N ASN A 114 18.09 -10.86 -1.84
CA ASN A 114 19.28 -10.63 -1.01
C ASN A 114 19.19 -9.33 -0.23
N TYR A 115 18.71 -8.25 -0.87
CA TYR A 115 18.48 -6.96 -0.22
C TYR A 115 17.53 -7.08 0.97
N LEU A 116 16.40 -7.76 0.79
CA LEU A 116 15.41 -7.94 1.86
C LEU A 116 15.92 -8.83 2.99
N GLN A 117 16.65 -9.90 2.66
CA GLN A 117 17.26 -10.76 3.67
C GLN A 117 18.29 -10.00 4.51
N GLU A 118 19.08 -9.13 3.89
CA GLU A 118 20.06 -8.32 4.62
C GLU A 118 19.38 -7.25 5.50
N ASP A 119 18.33 -6.59 5.00
CA ASP A 119 17.53 -5.66 5.82
C ASP A 119 16.95 -6.35 7.06
N LEU A 120 16.39 -7.56 6.91
CA LEU A 120 15.88 -8.35 8.02
C LEU A 120 16.99 -8.76 9.01
N ARG A 121 18.17 -9.16 8.53
CA ARG A 121 19.33 -9.49 9.38
C ARG A 121 19.82 -8.30 10.18
N ILE A 122 19.89 -7.12 9.56
CA ILE A 122 20.30 -5.87 10.25
C ILE A 122 19.31 -5.56 11.37
N ARG A 123 18.00 -5.63 11.10
CA ARG A 123 16.96 -5.38 12.11
C ARG A 123 17.00 -6.39 13.26
N GLU A 124 17.26 -7.66 12.99
CA GLU A 124 17.41 -8.69 14.03
C GLU A 124 18.58 -8.37 14.98
N ARG A 125 19.72 -7.91 14.43
CA ARG A 125 20.88 -7.49 15.23
C ARG A 125 20.55 -6.28 16.10
N GLN A 126 19.83 -5.29 15.56
CA GLN A 126 19.39 -4.11 16.31
C GLN A 126 18.42 -4.47 17.44
N GLY A 127 17.49 -5.40 17.21
CA GLY A 127 16.57 -5.88 18.24
C GLY A 127 17.25 -6.66 19.37
N LYS A 128 18.37 -7.34 19.10
CA LYS A 128 19.16 -8.05 20.11
C LYS A 128 19.99 -7.10 20.99
N SER A 129 20.41 -5.95 20.47
CA SER A 129 21.24 -4.98 21.21
C SER A 129 20.45 -4.07 22.16
N GLY A 130 19.12 -4.02 22.05
CA GLY A 130 18.24 -3.20 22.89
C GLY A 130 17.71 -3.88 24.15
N LYS A 131 18.17 -5.10 24.47
CA LYS A 131 17.89 -5.77 25.75
C LYS A 131 19.01 -5.43 26.75
N ILE A 132 18.90 -4.28 27.41
CA ILE A 132 19.67 -3.92 28.61
C ILE A 132 18.68 -3.77 29.75
#